data_AF-A0A239JEU3-F1
#
_entry.id   AF-A0A239JEU3-F1
#
_cell.length_a   1.000
_cell.length_b   1.000
_cell.length_c   1.000
_cell.angle_alpha   90.00
_cell.angle_beta   90.00
_cell.angle_gamma   90.00
#
_symmetry.space_group_name_H-M   'P 1'
#
loop_
_entity.id
_entity.type
_entity.pdbx_description
1 polymer ?
#
loop_
_entity_poly.entity_id
_entity_poly.type
_entity_poly.pdbx_seq_one_letter_code
_entity_poly.pdbx_strand_id
1 'polypeptide(L)'
;MELLTADDVLKKTFQTTKFRDGYDIEEVDDFLDLVLGTLRELYSENERLAAEAAAGGSAGADDDEAAAARATLESEIASLRDQLSAAESRAAEAELRANASSGELDTHQQQLEEARAQAAAAAQEAEGLRAELEEVKSRVASAPSAEPEAATGIISLAQQLHDDHVRQGQEEAARLVSEANDESARIISDAESKQTQILADLEQQRSALESKIDDLKNFERDYRSRLESSLKSMLDDLDNGPGSTQ
;
A
#
# COMPACT_ATOMS: atom_id res chain seq x y z
N MET A 1 30.85 -20.74 -47.76
CA MET A 1 31.58 -21.91 -48.28
C MET A 1 30.54 -22.90 -48.72
N GLU A 2 30.58 -23.35 -49.96
CA GLU A 2 29.72 -24.44 -50.42
C GLU A 2 30.17 -25.69 -49.65
N LEU A 3 29.31 -26.22 -48.76
CA LEU A 3 29.64 -27.43 -48.00
C LEU A 3 29.54 -28.63 -48.93
N LEU A 4 30.53 -29.51 -48.84
CA LEU A 4 30.58 -30.73 -49.64
C LEU A 4 29.43 -31.65 -49.21
N THR A 5 28.66 -32.14 -50.19
CA THR A 5 27.66 -33.18 -49.93
C THR A 5 28.26 -34.57 -50.13
N ALA A 6 27.62 -35.59 -49.56
CA ALA A 6 28.01 -36.99 -49.79
C ALA A 6 28.04 -37.33 -51.29
N ASP A 7 27.08 -36.81 -52.06
CA ASP A 7 27.00 -37.04 -53.51
C ASP A 7 28.14 -36.36 -54.29
N ASP A 8 28.69 -35.26 -53.78
CA ASP A 8 29.82 -34.56 -54.40
C ASP A 8 31.13 -35.33 -54.24
N VAL A 9 31.30 -36.02 -53.11
CA VAL A 9 32.43 -36.93 -52.88
C VAL A 9 32.33 -38.13 -53.80
N LEU A 10 31.15 -38.73 -53.92
CA LEU A 10 30.91 -39.91 -54.77
C LEU A 10 31.11 -39.64 -56.26
N LYS A 11 30.78 -38.43 -56.74
CA LYS A 11 30.96 -38.04 -58.15
C LYS A 11 32.36 -37.50 -58.45
N LYS A 12 33.25 -37.42 -57.46
CA LYS A 12 34.56 -36.80 -57.62
C LYS A 12 35.52 -37.74 -58.35
N THR A 13 36.03 -37.30 -59.50
CA THR A 13 37.07 -38.02 -60.25
C THR A 13 38.43 -37.35 -60.10
N PHE A 14 39.46 -38.13 -59.80
CA PHE A 14 40.85 -37.65 -59.72
C PHE A 14 41.65 -38.02 -60.99
N GLN A 15 42.64 -37.20 -61.34
CA GLN A 15 43.50 -37.44 -62.51
C GLN A 15 44.59 -38.46 -62.18
N THR A 16 44.72 -39.53 -62.97
CA THR A 16 45.76 -40.57 -62.77
C THR A 16 47.10 -40.13 -63.35
N THR A 17 48.20 -40.18 -62.57
CA THR A 17 49.54 -39.80 -63.05
C THR A 17 50.41 -41.02 -63.35
N LYS A 18 50.80 -41.20 -64.62
CA LYS A 18 51.62 -42.34 -65.07
C LYS A 18 53.14 -42.16 -64.87
N PHE A 19 53.59 -40.92 -64.62
CA PHE A 19 55.02 -40.55 -64.58
C PHE A 19 55.46 -39.84 -63.29
N ARG A 20 54.59 -39.80 -62.27
CA ARG A 20 54.87 -39.21 -60.95
C ARG A 20 54.31 -40.15 -59.89
N ASP A 21 54.98 -40.23 -58.75
CA ASP A 21 54.47 -40.96 -57.58
C ASP A 21 53.08 -40.40 -57.22
N GLY A 22 52.07 -41.25 -57.36
CA GLY A 22 50.67 -40.94 -57.06
C GLY A 22 50.22 -41.70 -55.82
N TYR A 23 49.05 -41.31 -55.30
CA TYR A 23 48.38 -42.10 -54.28
C TYR A 23 47.87 -43.41 -54.88
N ASP A 24 47.85 -44.46 -54.07
CA ASP A 24 47.25 -45.74 -54.45
C ASP A 24 45.74 -45.53 -54.66
N ILE A 25 45.22 -46.00 -55.78
CA ILE A 25 43.81 -45.80 -56.16
C ILE A 25 42.90 -46.57 -55.20
N GLU A 26 43.29 -47.79 -54.81
CA GLU A 26 42.48 -48.63 -53.91
C GLU A 26 42.40 -47.99 -52.52
N GLU A 27 43.52 -47.46 -52.00
CA GLU A 27 43.56 -46.78 -50.69
C GLU A 27 42.77 -45.47 -50.69
N VAL A 28 42.79 -44.72 -51.81
CA VAL A 28 42.00 -43.50 -51.95
C VAL A 28 40.51 -43.81 -52.02
N ASP A 29 40.11 -44.85 -52.76
CA ASP A 29 38.71 -45.26 -52.85
C ASP A 29 38.17 -45.74 -51.49
N ASP A 30 38.94 -46.56 -50.75
CA ASP A 30 38.60 -47.00 -49.39
C ASP A 30 38.43 -45.81 -48.41
N PHE A 31 39.29 -44.80 -48.52
CA PHE A 31 39.18 -43.59 -47.69
C PHE A 31 37.96 -42.73 -48.06
N LEU A 32 37.62 -42.62 -49.34
CA LEU A 32 36.46 -41.86 -49.79
C LEU A 32 35.14 -42.51 -49.36
N ASP A 33 35.08 -43.84 -49.27
CA ASP A 33 33.92 -44.55 -48.72
C ASP A 33 33.71 -44.25 -47.23
N LEU A 34 34.80 -44.14 -46.45
CA LEU A 34 34.73 -43.73 -45.04
C LEU A 34 34.24 -42.28 -44.89
N VAL A 35 34.75 -41.37 -45.73
CA VAL A 35 34.31 -39.97 -45.76
C VAL A 35 32.83 -39.87 -46.17
N LEU A 36 32.38 -40.70 -47.12
CA LEU A 36 30.98 -40.75 -47.53
C LEU A 36 30.06 -41.19 -46.38
N GLY A 37 30.45 -42.23 -45.64
CA GLY A 37 29.72 -42.73 -44.48
C GLY A 37 29.58 -41.67 -43.40
N THR A 38 30.69 -41.05 -43.00
CA THR A 38 30.71 -40.01 -41.95
C THR A 38 29.93 -38.76 -42.35
N LEU A 39 29.98 -38.34 -43.62
CA LEU A 39 29.17 -37.20 -44.09
C LEU A 39 27.66 -37.52 -44.02
N ARG A 40 27.24 -38.71 -44.46
CA ARG A 40 25.81 -39.10 -44.37
C ARG A 40 25.33 -39.14 -42.92
N GLU A 41 26.15 -39.67 -42.02
CA GLU A 41 25.84 -39.71 -40.60
C GLU A 41 25.74 -38.30 -40.00
N LEU A 42 26.70 -37.42 -40.29
CA LEU A 42 26.68 -36.03 -39.81
C LEU A 42 25.48 -35.24 -40.33
N TYR A 43 25.10 -35.40 -41.61
CA TYR A 43 23.92 -34.72 -42.14
C TYR A 43 22.62 -35.28 -41.55
N SER A 44 22.51 -36.61 -41.40
CA SER A 44 21.37 -37.24 -40.73
C SER A 44 21.25 -36.80 -39.27
N GLU A 45 22.37 -36.67 -38.57
CA GLU A 45 22.41 -36.21 -37.19
C GLU A 45 22.04 -34.73 -37.08
N ASN A 46 22.49 -33.90 -38.02
CA ASN A 46 22.11 -32.50 -38.07
C ASN A 46 20.61 -32.33 -38.37
N GLU A 47 20.06 -33.11 -39.29
CA GLU A 47 18.62 -33.16 -39.55
C GLU A 47 17.83 -33.62 -38.32
N ARG A 48 18.34 -34.62 -37.58
CA ARG A 48 17.76 -35.09 -36.31
C ARG A 48 17.78 -33.99 -35.24
N LEU A 49 18.92 -33.35 -35.02
CA LEU A 49 19.07 -32.25 -34.06
C LEU A 49 18.22 -31.03 -34.44
N ALA A 50 18.10 -30.73 -35.73
CA ALA A 50 17.22 -29.67 -36.22
C ALA A 50 15.74 -30.01 -35.97
N ALA A 51 15.34 -31.27 -36.14
CA ALA A 51 14.00 -31.73 -35.82
C ALA A 51 13.72 -31.72 -34.31
N GLU A 52 14.71 -32.08 -33.49
CA GLU A 52 14.64 -32.04 -32.02
C GLU A 52 14.56 -30.62 -31.49
N ALA A 53 15.35 -29.68 -32.02
CA ALA A 53 15.26 -28.26 -31.69
C ALA A 53 13.92 -27.64 -32.13
N ALA A 54 13.35 -28.09 -33.25
CA ALA A 54 12.02 -27.68 -33.69
C ALA A 54 10.90 -28.24 -32.79
N ALA A 55 11.04 -29.48 -32.30
CA ALA A 55 10.13 -30.09 -31.34
C ALA A 55 10.24 -29.48 -29.93
N GLY A 56 11.46 -29.11 -29.53
CA GLY A 56 11.77 -28.38 -28.29
C GLY A 56 11.30 -26.92 -28.27
N GLY A 57 10.77 -26.40 -29.37
CA GLY A 57 10.15 -25.06 -29.44
C GLY A 57 8.93 -24.86 -28.52
N SER A 58 8.39 -25.93 -27.91
CA SER A 58 7.38 -25.84 -26.85
C SER A 58 7.93 -25.34 -25.51
N ALA A 59 9.21 -25.58 -25.20
CA ALA A 59 9.85 -25.07 -23.98
C ALA A 59 10.11 -23.54 -24.04
N GLY A 60 10.32 -22.98 -25.24
CA GLY A 60 10.41 -21.54 -25.45
C GLY A 60 9.08 -20.80 -25.24
N ALA A 61 7.95 -21.45 -25.52
CA ALA A 61 6.63 -20.90 -25.23
C ALA A 61 6.33 -20.86 -23.73
N ASP A 62 6.76 -21.87 -22.97
CA ASP A 62 6.64 -21.91 -21.51
C ASP A 62 7.58 -20.88 -20.83
N ASP A 63 8.78 -20.65 -21.38
CA ASP A 63 9.70 -19.60 -20.92
C ASP A 63 9.19 -18.18 -21.25
N ASP A 64 8.59 -17.98 -22.42
CA ASP A 64 7.95 -16.71 -22.79
C ASP A 64 6.70 -16.43 -21.93
N GLU A 65 5.91 -17.45 -21.61
CA GLU A 65 4.75 -17.32 -20.73
C GLU A 65 5.17 -17.06 -19.26
N ALA A 66 6.24 -17.72 -18.80
CA ALA A 66 6.84 -17.46 -17.49
C ALA A 66 7.49 -16.06 -17.41
N ALA A 67 8.12 -15.58 -18.48
CA ALA A 67 8.67 -14.24 -18.57
C ALA A 67 7.56 -13.17 -18.58
N ALA A 68 6.46 -13.40 -19.30
CA ALA A 68 5.29 -12.51 -19.30
C ALA A 68 4.61 -12.45 -17.92
N ALA A 69 4.49 -13.59 -17.22
CA ALA A 69 3.97 -13.65 -15.86
C ALA A 69 4.85 -12.87 -14.88
N ARG A 70 6.19 -13.00 -14.98
CA ARG A 70 7.15 -12.25 -14.16
C ARG A 70 7.07 -10.74 -14.41
N ALA A 71 6.98 -10.31 -15.67
CA ALA A 71 6.83 -8.89 -16.00
C ALA A 71 5.52 -8.30 -15.44
N THR A 72 4.44 -9.07 -15.45
CA THR A 72 3.16 -8.67 -14.86
C THR A 72 3.27 -8.54 -13.33
N LEU A 73 3.90 -9.52 -12.68
CA LEU A 73 4.17 -9.49 -11.24
C LEU A 73 5.08 -8.33 -10.83
N GLU A 74 6.12 -8.02 -11.61
CA GLU A 74 7.00 -6.88 -11.35
C GLU A 74 6.24 -5.55 -11.45
N SER A 75 5.38 -5.39 -12.45
CA SER A 75 4.51 -4.21 -12.58
C SER A 75 3.52 -4.09 -11.41
N GLU A 76 3.00 -5.22 -10.91
CA GLU A 76 2.07 -5.23 -9.78
C GLU A 76 2.78 -4.98 -8.44
N ILE A 77 4.00 -5.48 -8.26
CA ILE A 77 4.85 -5.17 -7.10
C ILE A 77 5.23 -3.67 -7.11
N ALA A 78 5.52 -3.11 -8.28
CA ALA A 78 5.78 -1.68 -8.41
C ALA A 78 4.56 -0.85 -8.02
N SER A 79 3.37 -1.20 -8.51
CA SER A 79 2.14 -0.46 -8.16
C SER A 79 1.77 -0.60 -6.68
N LEU A 80 1.97 -1.77 -6.08
CA LEU A 80 1.75 -1.99 -4.64
C LEU A 80 2.72 -1.17 -3.78
N ARG A 81 3.99 -1.03 -4.20
CA ARG A 81 4.96 -0.17 -3.50
C ARG A 81 4.56 1.30 -3.56
N ASP A 82 4.10 1.77 -4.72
CA ASP A 82 3.62 3.14 -4.87
C ASP A 82 2.38 3.38 -4.00
N GLN A 83 1.44 2.43 -3.98
CA GLN A 83 0.26 2.49 -3.10
C GLN A 83 0.63 2.50 -1.62
N LEU A 84 1.61 1.70 -1.20
CA LEU A 84 2.08 1.67 0.18
C LEU A 84 2.71 3.01 0.58
N SER A 85 3.58 3.60 -0.25
CA SER A 85 4.17 4.91 0.05
C SER A 85 3.12 6.03 0.10
N ALA A 86 2.09 5.94 -0.75
CA ALA A 86 0.99 6.90 -0.75
C ALA A 86 0.10 6.73 0.49
N ALA A 87 -0.14 5.50 0.94
CA ALA A 87 -0.87 5.21 2.17
C ALA A 87 -0.09 5.67 3.40
N GLU A 88 1.22 5.43 3.47
CA GLU A 88 2.10 5.92 4.53
C GLU A 88 2.12 7.45 4.60
N SER A 89 2.19 8.12 3.44
CA SER A 89 2.13 9.59 3.38
C SER A 89 0.79 10.14 3.89
N ARG A 90 -0.33 9.50 3.51
CA ARG A 90 -1.66 9.86 4.01
C ARG A 90 -1.81 9.63 5.51
N ALA A 91 -1.24 8.54 6.04
CA ALA A 91 -1.23 8.26 7.47
C ALA A 91 -0.43 9.33 8.23
N ALA A 92 0.75 9.71 7.75
CA ALA A 92 1.56 10.78 8.35
C ALA A 92 0.84 12.14 8.32
N GLU A 93 0.15 12.48 7.23
CA GLU A 93 -0.68 13.69 7.16
C GLU A 93 -1.87 13.64 8.13
N ALA A 94 -2.49 12.48 8.31
CA ALA A 94 -3.58 12.29 9.26
C ALA A 94 -3.10 12.44 10.71
N GLU A 95 -1.93 11.90 11.05
CA GLU A 95 -1.29 12.08 12.37
C GLU A 95 -0.93 13.53 12.64
N LEU A 96 -0.37 14.25 11.65
CA LEU A 96 -0.09 15.68 11.76
C LEU A 96 -1.37 16.50 12.01
N ARG A 97 -2.46 16.20 11.29
CA ARG A 97 -3.76 16.83 11.53
C ARG A 97 -4.33 16.50 12.91
N ALA A 98 -4.22 15.25 13.35
CA ALA A 98 -4.66 14.85 14.69
C ALA A 98 -3.89 15.61 15.78
N ASN A 99 -2.56 15.69 15.67
CA ASN A 99 -1.72 16.43 16.60
C ASN A 99 -2.01 17.95 16.57
N ALA A 100 -2.27 18.51 15.39
CA ALA A 100 -2.69 19.91 15.25
C ALA A 100 -4.04 20.16 15.96
N SER A 101 -5.04 19.29 15.75
CA SER A 101 -6.33 19.40 16.43
C SER A 101 -6.23 19.20 17.94
N SER A 102 -5.33 18.33 18.41
CA SER A 102 -5.04 18.19 19.85
C SER A 102 -4.44 19.48 20.42
N GLY A 103 -3.52 20.11 19.70
CA GLY A 103 -2.94 21.40 20.11
C GLY A 103 -3.98 22.52 20.16
N GLU A 104 -4.91 22.57 19.20
CA GLU A 104 -6.03 23.51 19.22
C GLU A 104 -6.94 23.28 20.44
N LEU A 105 -7.26 22.02 20.77
CA LEU A 105 -8.04 21.67 21.96
C LEU A 105 -7.35 22.10 23.27
N ASP A 106 -6.04 21.91 23.38
CA ASP A 106 -5.26 22.35 24.55
C ASP A 106 -5.30 23.88 24.70
N THR A 107 -5.19 24.62 23.58
CA THR A 107 -5.30 26.10 23.61
C THR A 107 -6.70 26.56 23.99
N HIS A 108 -7.75 25.89 23.51
CA HIS A 108 -9.13 26.20 23.89
C HIS A 108 -9.40 25.87 25.36
N GLN A 109 -8.84 24.79 25.90
CA GLN A 109 -8.92 24.50 27.34
C GLN A 109 -8.24 25.58 28.19
N GLN A 110 -7.05 26.04 27.80
CA GLN A 110 -6.37 27.14 28.50
C GLN A 110 -7.18 28.44 28.46
N GLN A 111 -7.78 28.79 27.32
CA GLN A 111 -8.64 29.96 27.20
C GLN A 111 -9.89 29.86 28.08
N LEU A 112 -10.50 28.67 28.19
CA LEU A 112 -11.64 28.42 29.09
C LEU A 112 -11.25 28.54 30.56
N GLU A 113 -10.07 28.05 30.94
CA GLU A 113 -9.56 28.15 32.31
C GLU A 113 -9.21 29.61 32.68
N GLU A 114 -8.59 30.35 31.74
CA GLU A 114 -8.32 31.78 31.92
C GLU A 114 -9.61 32.61 31.99
N ALA A 115 -10.58 32.35 31.10
CA ALA A 115 -11.89 33.01 31.15
C ALA A 115 -12.64 32.69 32.46
N ARG A 116 -12.54 31.45 32.97
CA ARG A 116 -13.08 31.09 34.29
C ARG A 116 -12.37 31.83 35.41
N ALA A 117 -11.05 31.96 35.36
CA ALA A 117 -10.29 32.71 36.36
C ALA A 117 -10.67 34.20 36.35
N GLN A 118 -10.84 34.79 35.17
CA GLN A 118 -11.31 36.18 35.01
C GLN A 118 -12.75 36.36 35.53
N ALA A 119 -13.65 35.43 35.24
CA ALA A 119 -15.02 35.45 35.78
C ALA A 119 -15.04 35.30 37.30
N ALA A 120 -14.17 34.46 37.88
CA ALA A 120 -14.03 34.31 39.32
C ALA A 120 -13.46 35.58 39.98
N ALA A 121 -12.48 36.23 39.36
CA ALA A 121 -11.92 37.50 39.82
C ALA A 121 -12.96 38.64 39.77
N ALA A 122 -13.71 38.75 38.67
CA ALA A 122 -14.80 39.72 38.53
C ALA A 122 -15.93 39.46 39.55
N ALA A 123 -16.23 38.19 39.86
CA ALA A 123 -17.19 37.84 40.91
C ALA A 123 -16.71 38.25 42.31
N GLN A 124 -15.42 38.07 42.62
CA GLN A 124 -14.84 38.55 43.89
C GLN A 124 -14.82 40.07 43.99
N GLU A 125 -14.55 40.78 42.88
CA GLU A 125 -14.60 42.24 42.82
C GLU A 125 -16.03 42.76 42.98
N ALA A 126 -17.02 42.08 42.38
CA ALA A 126 -18.44 42.37 42.57
C ALA A 126 -18.91 42.10 44.01
N GLU A 127 -18.39 41.05 44.65
CA GLU A 127 -18.66 40.74 46.07
C GLU A 127 -18.02 41.78 47.00
N GLY A 128 -16.80 42.25 46.70
CA GLY A 128 -16.13 43.33 47.40
C GLY A 128 -16.87 44.67 47.30
N LEU A 129 -17.27 45.05 46.08
CA LEU A 129 -18.11 46.24 45.85
C LEU A 129 -19.48 46.10 46.55
N ARG A 130 -20.07 44.89 46.60
CA ARG A 130 -21.30 44.63 47.37
C ARG A 130 -21.09 44.84 48.87
N ALA A 131 -19.96 44.37 49.41
CA ALA A 131 -19.63 44.54 50.83
C ALA A 131 -19.40 46.02 51.18
N GLU A 132 -18.70 46.77 50.32
CA GLU A 132 -18.55 48.23 50.47
C GLU A 132 -19.89 48.96 50.37
N LEU A 133 -20.78 48.53 49.47
CA LEU A 133 -22.10 49.12 49.31
C LEU A 133 -23.00 48.84 50.52
N GLU A 134 -22.93 47.66 51.13
CA GLU A 134 -23.59 47.36 52.42
C GLU A 134 -22.95 48.09 53.61
N GLU A 135 -21.63 48.32 53.61
CA GLU A 135 -20.98 49.17 54.61
C GLU A 135 -21.45 50.62 54.48
N VAL A 136 -21.50 51.17 53.26
CA VAL A 136 -22.04 52.51 52.97
C VAL A 136 -23.52 52.60 53.34
N LYS A 137 -24.32 51.57 53.05
CA LYS A 137 -25.73 51.48 53.43
C LYS A 137 -25.92 51.47 54.94
N SER A 138 -25.06 50.75 55.68
CA SER A 138 -25.05 50.76 57.15
C SER A 138 -24.66 52.13 57.74
N ARG A 139 -23.77 52.87 57.07
CA ARG A 139 -23.41 54.26 57.43
C ARG A 139 -24.55 55.24 57.11
N VAL A 140 -25.23 55.09 55.97
CA VAL A 140 -26.39 55.91 55.59
C VAL A 140 -27.60 55.63 56.48
N ALA A 141 -27.79 54.40 56.96
CA ALA A 141 -28.82 54.04 57.95
C ALA A 141 -28.58 54.68 59.34
N SER A 142 -27.36 55.16 59.63
CA SER A 142 -27.01 55.85 60.88
C SER A 142 -27.17 57.38 60.81
N ALA A 143 -27.48 57.95 59.63
CA ALA A 143 -27.73 59.38 59.46
C ALA A 143 -29.24 59.69 59.54
N PRO A 144 -29.69 60.66 60.35
CA PRO A 144 -31.11 60.96 60.44
C PRO A 144 -31.58 61.79 59.23
N SER A 145 -32.79 61.45 58.77
CA SER A 145 -33.70 62.16 57.84
C SER A 145 -33.40 62.15 56.33
N ALA A 146 -33.97 61.16 55.63
CA ALA A 146 -34.68 61.33 54.35
C ALA A 146 -35.78 60.24 54.24
N GLU A 147 -36.88 60.52 53.55
CA GLU A 147 -38.15 59.76 53.60
C GLU A 147 -38.00 58.24 53.36
N PRO A 148 -38.57 57.37 54.24
CA PRO A 148 -38.33 55.92 54.26
C PRO A 148 -38.94 55.14 53.08
N GLU A 149 -39.94 55.72 52.41
CA GLU A 149 -40.65 55.05 51.32
C GLU A 149 -39.83 55.04 50.01
N ALA A 150 -39.11 56.12 49.73
CA ALA A 150 -38.29 56.24 48.51
C ALA A 150 -37.04 55.34 48.54
N ALA A 151 -36.38 55.19 49.69
CA ALA A 151 -35.21 54.31 49.84
C ALA A 151 -35.58 52.83 49.72
N THR A 152 -36.74 52.43 50.24
CA THR A 152 -37.24 51.05 50.17
C THR A 152 -37.60 50.67 48.74
N GLY A 153 -38.19 51.59 47.97
CA GLY A 153 -38.47 51.39 46.54
C GLY A 153 -37.21 51.13 45.72
N ILE A 154 -36.14 51.89 45.97
CA ILE A 154 -34.86 51.71 45.25
C ILE A 154 -34.21 50.36 45.59
N ILE A 155 -34.28 49.90 46.84
CA ILE A 155 -33.74 48.58 47.23
C ILE A 155 -34.52 47.44 46.55
N SER A 156 -35.86 47.55 46.49
CA SER A 156 -36.68 46.54 45.82
C SER A 156 -36.42 46.46 44.32
N LEU A 157 -36.22 47.62 43.67
CA LEU A 157 -35.85 47.68 42.25
C LEU A 157 -34.46 47.09 42.02
N ALA A 158 -33.49 47.37 42.90
CA ALA A 158 -32.15 46.82 42.82
C ALA A 158 -32.13 45.29 43.02
N GLN A 159 -32.95 44.75 43.92
CA GLN A 159 -33.14 43.30 44.09
C GLN A 159 -33.76 42.68 42.83
N GLN A 160 -34.81 43.28 42.29
CA GLN A 160 -35.45 42.79 41.07
C GLN A 160 -34.48 42.79 39.88
N LEU A 161 -33.71 43.87 39.69
CA LEU A 161 -32.69 43.95 38.62
C LEU A 161 -31.60 42.89 38.80
N HIS A 162 -31.20 42.62 40.04
CA HIS A 162 -30.24 41.57 40.33
C HIS A 162 -30.79 40.18 39.99
N ASP A 163 -32.01 39.88 40.43
CA ASP A 163 -32.66 38.59 40.16
C ASP A 163 -32.86 38.41 38.64
N ASP A 164 -33.20 39.48 37.92
CA ASP A 164 -33.30 39.48 36.46
C ASP A 164 -31.94 39.21 35.79
N HIS A 165 -30.85 39.80 36.26
CA HIS A 165 -29.51 39.52 35.74
C HIS A 165 -29.02 38.10 36.07
N VAL A 166 -29.31 37.60 37.28
CA VAL A 166 -28.99 36.22 37.65
C VAL A 166 -29.75 35.24 36.76
N ARG A 167 -31.04 35.51 36.52
CA ARG A 167 -31.86 34.70 35.63
C ARG A 167 -31.36 34.75 34.19
N GLN A 168 -31.03 35.94 33.66
CA GLN A 168 -30.44 36.08 32.32
C GLN A 168 -29.11 35.33 32.20
N GLY A 169 -28.23 35.44 33.20
CA GLY A 169 -26.96 34.71 33.22
C GLY A 169 -27.16 33.19 33.28
N GLN A 170 -28.15 32.71 34.03
CA GLN A 170 -28.52 31.29 34.07
C GLN A 170 -29.08 30.81 32.73
N GLU A 171 -29.95 31.60 32.08
CA GLU A 171 -30.51 31.30 30.75
C GLU A 171 -29.41 31.23 29.68
N GLU A 172 -28.47 32.20 29.68
CA GLU A 172 -27.33 32.22 28.76
C GLU A 172 -26.35 31.08 29.02
N ALA A 173 -26.02 30.80 30.28
CA ALA A 173 -25.18 29.67 30.65
C ALA A 173 -25.81 28.33 30.23
N ALA A 174 -27.12 28.15 30.47
CA ALA A 174 -27.84 26.96 30.04
C ALA A 174 -27.84 26.81 28.51
N ARG A 175 -27.99 27.92 27.78
CA ARG A 175 -27.91 27.94 26.31
C ARG A 175 -26.53 27.53 25.81
N LEU A 176 -25.46 28.12 26.36
CA LEU A 176 -24.07 27.80 25.98
C LEU A 176 -23.72 26.34 26.30
N VAL A 177 -24.15 25.83 27.45
CA VAL A 177 -23.95 24.42 27.82
C VAL A 177 -24.68 23.49 26.85
N SER A 178 -25.91 23.82 26.45
CA SER A 178 -26.65 23.05 25.44
C SER A 178 -25.93 23.05 24.09
N GLU A 179 -25.49 24.21 23.62
CA GLU A 179 -24.79 24.35 22.33
C GLU A 179 -23.46 23.60 22.33
N ALA A 180 -22.67 23.70 23.40
CA ALA A 180 -21.42 22.97 23.56
C ALA A 180 -21.64 21.45 23.63
N ASN A 181 -22.70 20.99 24.30
CA ASN A 181 -23.05 19.57 24.35
C ASN A 181 -23.50 19.06 22.97
N ASP A 182 -24.27 19.84 22.22
CA ASP A 182 -24.71 19.49 20.87
C ASP A 182 -23.53 19.42 19.90
N GLU A 183 -22.58 20.36 19.98
CA GLU A 183 -21.37 20.35 19.16
C GLU A 183 -20.44 19.18 19.52
N SER A 184 -20.25 18.92 20.81
CA SER A 184 -19.48 17.76 21.27
C SER A 184 -20.08 16.45 20.77
N ALA A 185 -21.41 16.29 20.86
CA ALA A 185 -22.10 15.11 20.35
C ALA A 185 -21.91 14.94 18.83
N ARG A 186 -21.92 16.04 18.06
CA ARG A 186 -21.63 16.00 16.61
C ARG A 186 -20.20 15.57 16.32
N ILE A 187 -19.21 16.14 17.01
CA ILE A 187 -17.80 15.79 16.81
C ILE A 187 -17.55 14.32 17.14
N ILE A 188 -18.13 13.81 18.23
CA ILE A 188 -18.01 12.39 18.62
C ILE A 188 -18.63 11.50 17.54
N SER A 189 -19.86 11.81 17.09
CA SER A 189 -20.53 11.05 16.03
C SER A 189 -19.73 11.03 14.72
N ASP A 190 -19.13 12.15 14.34
CA ASP A 190 -18.29 12.26 13.13
C ASP A 190 -16.99 11.45 13.28
N ALA A 191 -16.38 11.47 14.46
CA ALA A 191 -15.18 10.70 14.76
C ALA A 191 -15.47 9.18 14.75
N GLU A 192 -16.57 8.74 15.37
CA GLU A 192 -17.02 7.34 15.37
C GLU A 192 -17.35 6.85 13.95
N SER A 193 -17.99 7.70 13.14
CA SER A 193 -18.30 7.40 11.75
C SER A 193 -17.02 7.22 10.92
N LYS A 194 -16.05 8.13 11.06
CA LYS A 194 -14.74 8.03 10.39
C LYS A 194 -13.96 6.81 10.85
N GLN A 195 -13.95 6.52 12.15
CA GLN A 195 -13.28 5.33 12.69
C GLN A 195 -13.86 4.05 12.09
N THR A 196 -15.19 3.94 12.06
CA THR A 196 -15.88 2.78 11.49
C THR A 196 -15.55 2.64 10.00
N GLN A 197 -15.51 3.75 9.26
CA GLN A 197 -15.14 3.75 7.84
C GLN A 197 -13.68 3.32 7.60
N ILE A 198 -12.73 3.82 8.41
CA ILE A 198 -11.32 3.45 8.30
C ILE A 198 -11.13 1.96 8.62
N LEU A 199 -11.78 1.45 9.67
CA LEU A 199 -11.73 0.04 10.01
C LEU A 199 -12.32 -0.84 8.90
N ALA A 200 -13.42 -0.41 8.28
CA ALA A 200 -14.02 -1.14 7.16
C ALA A 200 -13.10 -1.17 5.93
N ASP A 201 -12.44 -0.05 5.60
CA ASP A 201 -11.47 0.02 4.50
C ASP A 201 -10.23 -0.84 4.78
N LEU A 202 -9.68 -0.79 6.00
CA LEU A 202 -8.56 -1.65 6.41
C LEU A 202 -8.91 -3.13 6.35
N GLU A 203 -10.11 -3.53 6.78
CA GLU A 203 -10.55 -4.92 6.69
C GLU A 203 -10.74 -5.36 5.23
N GLN A 204 -11.27 -4.49 4.36
CA GLN A 204 -11.35 -4.75 2.93
C GLN A 204 -9.96 -4.94 2.31
N GLN A 205 -9.01 -4.04 2.61
CA GLN A 205 -7.63 -4.15 2.13
C GLN A 205 -6.95 -5.42 2.65
N ARG A 206 -7.16 -5.76 3.93
CA ARG A 206 -6.65 -7.00 4.54
C ARG A 206 -7.17 -8.22 3.79
N SER A 207 -8.48 -8.31 3.57
CA SER A 207 -9.08 -9.44 2.83
C SER A 207 -8.59 -9.54 1.39
N ALA A 208 -8.37 -8.41 0.71
CA ALA A 208 -7.83 -8.38 -0.64
C ALA A 208 -6.37 -8.87 -0.68
N LEU A 209 -5.54 -8.44 0.28
CA LEU A 209 -4.16 -8.90 0.44
C LEU A 209 -4.11 -10.39 0.79
N GLU A 210 -4.98 -10.88 1.67
CA GLU A 210 -5.09 -12.29 2.02
C GLU A 210 -5.44 -13.15 0.78
N SER A 211 -6.43 -12.73 -0.02
CA SER A 211 -6.75 -13.40 -1.29
C SER A 211 -5.56 -13.43 -2.24
N LYS A 212 -4.85 -12.31 -2.38
CA LYS A 212 -3.69 -12.22 -3.28
C LYS A 212 -2.54 -13.13 -2.83
N ILE A 213 -2.32 -13.24 -1.51
CA ILE A 213 -1.34 -14.16 -0.94
C ILE A 213 -1.68 -15.61 -1.30
N ASP A 214 -2.95 -15.99 -1.20
CA ASP A 214 -3.36 -17.36 -1.52
C ASP A 214 -3.28 -17.65 -3.02
N ASP A 215 -3.63 -16.69 -3.88
CA ASP A 215 -3.41 -16.78 -5.33
C ASP A 215 -1.93 -17.00 -5.67
N LEU A 216 -1.03 -16.23 -5.04
CA LEU A 216 0.42 -16.36 -5.24
C LEU A 216 0.95 -17.72 -4.77
N LYS A 217 0.47 -18.24 -3.63
CA LYS A 217 0.84 -19.58 -3.15
C LYS A 217 0.38 -20.68 -4.10
N ASN A 218 -0.84 -20.55 -4.63
CA ASN A 218 -1.36 -21.49 -5.62
C ASN A 218 -0.52 -21.44 -6.90
N PHE A 219 -0.20 -20.24 -7.38
CA PHE A 219 0.68 -20.05 -8.54
C PHE A 219 2.07 -20.65 -8.31
N GLU A 220 2.69 -20.43 -7.16
CA GLU A 220 4.00 -21.02 -6.81
C GLU A 220 3.93 -22.56 -6.81
N ARG A 221 2.88 -23.13 -6.23
CA ARG A 221 2.67 -24.57 -6.19
C ARG A 221 2.53 -25.15 -7.59
N ASP A 222 1.71 -24.52 -8.43
CA ASP A 222 1.47 -24.97 -9.80
C ASP A 222 2.75 -24.82 -10.65
N TYR A 223 3.48 -23.71 -10.49
CA TYR A 223 4.76 -23.48 -11.15
C TYR A 223 5.80 -24.54 -10.76
N ARG A 224 5.93 -24.85 -9.46
CA ARG A 224 6.82 -25.93 -8.99
C ARG A 224 6.44 -27.29 -9.58
N SER A 225 5.15 -27.61 -9.61
CA SER A 225 4.66 -28.87 -10.18
C SER A 225 4.96 -28.97 -11.68
N ARG A 226 4.79 -27.87 -12.43
CA ARG A 226 5.12 -27.79 -13.86
C ARG A 226 6.63 -27.94 -14.09
N LEU A 227 7.45 -27.24 -13.30
CA LEU A 227 8.91 -27.33 -13.38
C LEU A 227 9.40 -28.76 -13.05
N GLU A 228 8.85 -29.40 -12.02
CA GLU A 228 9.19 -30.79 -11.68
C GLU A 228 8.82 -31.75 -12.81
N SER A 229 7.64 -31.56 -13.43
CA SER A 229 7.19 -32.38 -14.56
C SER A 229 8.06 -32.16 -15.80
N SER A 230 8.45 -30.91 -16.08
CA SER A 230 9.34 -30.55 -17.19
C SER A 230 10.73 -31.17 -17.01
N LEU A 231 11.32 -31.04 -15.82
CA LEU A 231 12.62 -31.65 -15.50
C LEU A 231 12.56 -33.19 -15.55
N LYS A 232 11.46 -33.80 -15.11
CA LYS A 232 11.25 -35.26 -15.25
C LYS A 232 11.15 -35.68 -16.71
N SER A 233 10.44 -34.92 -17.55
CA SER A 233 10.38 -35.18 -18.99
C SER A 233 11.77 -35.10 -19.61
N MET A 234 12.53 -34.04 -19.32
CA MET A 234 13.90 -33.88 -19.82
C MET A 234 14.83 -35.01 -19.36
N LEU A 235 14.64 -35.53 -18.14
CA LEU A 235 15.40 -36.67 -17.64
C LEU A 235 14.99 -37.98 -18.33
N ASP A 236 13.69 -38.20 -18.51
CA ASP A 236 13.15 -39.40 -19.18
C ASP A 236 13.54 -39.42 -20.67
N ASP A 237 13.55 -38.27 -21.34
CA ASP A 237 14.06 -38.10 -22.70
C ASP A 237 15.57 -38.38 -22.79
N LEU A 238 16.35 -38.09 -21.74
CA LEU A 238 17.77 -38.41 -21.67
C LEU A 238 18.02 -39.90 -21.41
N ASP A 239 17.26 -40.52 -20.50
CA ASP A 239 17.38 -41.95 -20.17
C ASP A 239 16.86 -42.87 -21.30
N ASN A 240 15.76 -42.45 -21.96
CA ASN A 240 15.18 -43.14 -23.12
C ASN A 240 15.72 -42.62 -24.46
N GLY A 241 16.66 -41.67 -24.41
CA GLY A 241 17.37 -41.17 -25.58
C GLY A 241 18.04 -42.31 -26.35
N PRO A 242 18.21 -42.18 -27.68
CA PRO A 242 18.42 -43.28 -28.63
C PRO A 242 19.74 -44.09 -28.49
N GLY A 243 20.44 -44.01 -27.36
CA GLY A 243 21.67 -44.74 -27.07
C GLY A 243 21.52 -45.95 -26.12
N SER A 244 20.36 -46.21 -25.52
CA SER A 244 20.18 -47.30 -24.54
C SER A 244 19.71 -48.64 -25.14
N THR A 245 19.57 -48.73 -26.47
CA THR A 245 19.23 -49.98 -27.18
C THR A 245 20.29 -50.34 -28.22
N GLN A 246 21.51 -50.67 -27.79
CA GLN A 246 22.43 -51.55 -28.53
C GLN A 246 23.52 -52.13 -27.62
#